data_AF-A0A2V8IHP9-F1
#
_entry.id   AF-A0A2V8IHP9-F1
#
_cell.length_a   1.000
_cell.length_b   1.000
_cell.length_c   1.000
_cell.angle_alpha   90.00
_cell.angle_beta   90.00
_cell.angle_gamma   90.00
#
_symmetry.space_group_name_H-M   'P 1'
#
loop_
_entity.id
_entity.type
_entity.pdbx_description
1 polymer ?
#
loop_
_entity_poly.entity_id
_entity_poly.type
_entity_poly.pdbx_seq_one_letter_code
_entity_poly.pdbx_strand_id
1 'polypeptide(L)'
;MSPRREAVFLPLALLTVALFGGLEPGRAAPFTAPPLFALVLAVMLFAALVRSGALAPERLVHDSRTSLANANGAVVMLALFGASTQVVNLLTPRSGLPLVAVNAFLFVLLLNTLVAAPDRVRLLRSLMVICGSAFVLKFVILAGLSDPEGGRTKRVLVALFDAATLGTIAQDPLTDIAGYLAFFTIVLYLVAVAALPRATYALAVTPRLNAQLTQSLPPEGGSHR
;
A
#
# COMPACT_ATOMS: atom_id res chain seq x y z
N MET A 1 -13.56 12.80 10.76
CA MET A 1 -13.47 12.57 9.30
C MET A 1 -14.79 13.01 8.72
N SER A 2 -14.84 13.70 7.58
CA SER A 2 -16.12 14.14 7.03
C SER A 2 -16.89 12.93 6.45
N PRO A 3 -18.23 12.84 6.62
CA PRO A 3 -19.04 11.74 6.10
C PRO A 3 -18.88 11.54 4.59
N ARG A 4 -18.76 12.63 3.83
CA ARG A 4 -18.56 12.59 2.36
C ARG A 4 -17.27 11.87 1.96
N ARG A 5 -16.18 12.07 2.73
CA ARG A 5 -14.90 11.42 2.45
C ARG A 5 -14.98 9.91 2.66
N GLU A 6 -15.68 9.50 3.69
CA GLU A 6 -15.78 8.09 4.09
C GLU A 6 -16.78 7.32 3.23
N ALA A 7 -17.93 7.93 2.92
CA ALA A 7 -19.02 7.27 2.21
C ALA A 7 -18.88 7.28 0.68
N VAL A 8 -18.15 8.25 0.12
CA VAL A 8 -18.08 8.43 -1.33
C VAL A 8 -16.65 8.39 -1.83
N PHE A 9 -15.79 9.29 -1.34
CA PHE A 9 -14.45 9.44 -1.89
C PHE A 9 -13.59 8.19 -1.71
N LEU A 10 -13.49 7.65 -0.49
CA LEU A 10 -12.64 6.50 -0.21
C LEU A 10 -13.06 5.23 -0.98
N PRO A 11 -14.32 4.78 -0.92
CA PRO A 11 -14.74 3.60 -1.68
C PRO A 11 -14.50 3.79 -3.18
N LEU A 12 -14.89 4.94 -3.75
CA LEU A 12 -14.74 5.20 -5.18
C LEU A 12 -13.27 5.23 -5.60
N ALA A 13 -12.40 5.91 -4.86
CA ALA A 13 -10.98 5.96 -5.15
C ALA A 13 -10.33 4.58 -5.08
N LEU A 14 -10.60 3.81 -4.01
CA LEU A 14 -10.02 2.48 -3.82
C LEU A 14 -10.53 1.46 -4.84
N LEU A 15 -11.83 1.50 -5.18
CA LEU A 15 -12.38 0.65 -6.24
C LEU A 15 -11.81 1.03 -7.62
N THR A 16 -11.64 2.32 -7.91
CA THR A 16 -10.98 2.77 -9.14
C THR A 16 -9.55 2.25 -9.21
N VAL A 17 -8.80 2.31 -8.10
CA VAL A 17 -7.44 1.74 -8.03
C VAL A 17 -7.45 0.23 -8.22
N ALA A 18 -8.38 -0.49 -7.60
CA ALA A 18 -8.48 -1.93 -7.75
C ALA A 18 -8.79 -2.34 -9.20
N LEU A 19 -9.70 -1.62 -9.86
CA LEU A 19 -10.05 -1.88 -11.25
C LEU A 19 -8.89 -1.53 -12.19
N PHE A 20 -8.30 -0.34 -12.07
CA PHE A 20 -7.25 0.10 -12.99
C PHE A 20 -5.90 -0.60 -12.73
N GLY A 21 -5.61 -0.97 -11.48
CA GLY A 21 -4.41 -1.74 -11.15
C GLY A 21 -4.43 -3.18 -11.68
N GLY A 22 -5.62 -3.74 -11.91
CA GLY A 22 -5.79 -5.04 -12.58
C GLY A 22 -5.91 -4.95 -14.10
N LEU A 23 -5.95 -3.73 -14.66
CA LEU A 23 -6.15 -3.52 -16.09
C LEU A 23 -4.81 -3.56 -16.83
N GLU A 24 -4.73 -4.39 -17.86
CA GLU A 24 -3.60 -4.54 -18.75
C GLU A 24 -4.00 -4.21 -20.20
N PRO A 25 -3.81 -2.94 -20.61
CA PRO A 25 -4.15 -2.51 -21.96
C PRO A 25 -3.36 -3.29 -23.02
N GLY A 26 -4.06 -3.75 -24.06
CA GLY A 26 -3.46 -4.44 -25.21
C GLY A 26 -3.43 -5.98 -25.09
N ARG A 27 -3.99 -6.57 -24.03
CA ARG A 27 -4.23 -8.03 -23.95
C ARG A 27 -5.67 -8.40 -24.29
N ALA A 28 -5.86 -9.62 -24.81
CA ALA A 28 -7.18 -10.16 -25.14
C ALA A 28 -8.09 -10.29 -23.90
N ALA A 29 -7.51 -10.66 -22.75
CA ALA A 29 -8.14 -10.57 -21.45
C ALA A 29 -7.47 -9.43 -20.67
N PRO A 30 -8.09 -8.23 -20.60
CA PRO A 30 -7.44 -7.06 -20.03
C PRO A 30 -7.42 -7.08 -18.51
N PHE A 31 -8.09 -8.01 -17.85
CA PHE A 31 -8.04 -8.16 -16.39
C PHE A 31 -7.22 -9.38 -16.00
N THR A 32 -6.15 -9.16 -15.24
CA THR A 32 -5.34 -10.24 -14.67
C THR A 32 -5.64 -10.43 -13.19
N ALA A 33 -5.85 -11.69 -12.81
CA ALA A 33 -5.98 -12.05 -11.41
C ALA A 33 -4.62 -11.85 -10.72
N PRO A 34 -4.55 -11.21 -9.54
CA PRO A 34 -3.31 -11.08 -8.80
C PRO A 34 -2.76 -12.45 -8.40
N PRO A 35 -1.43 -12.66 -8.43
CA PRO A 35 -0.84 -13.89 -7.92
C PRO A 35 -1.02 -13.98 -6.40
N LEU A 36 -1.02 -15.21 -5.86
CA LEU A 36 -1.14 -15.44 -4.41
C LEU A 36 -0.11 -14.66 -3.60
N PHE A 37 1.10 -14.48 -4.13
CA PHE A 37 2.14 -13.71 -3.46
C PHE A 37 1.78 -12.22 -3.31
N ALA A 38 1.06 -11.62 -4.28
CA ALA A 38 0.57 -10.25 -4.17
C ALA A 38 -0.48 -10.11 -3.06
N LEU A 39 -1.30 -11.14 -2.82
CA LEU A 39 -2.23 -11.18 -1.68
C LEU A 39 -1.46 -11.22 -0.35
N VAL A 40 -0.40 -12.02 -0.26
CA VAL A 40 0.47 -12.07 0.94
C VAL A 40 1.06 -10.69 1.24
N LEU A 41 1.65 -10.03 0.23
CA LEU A 41 2.19 -8.68 0.39
C LEU A 41 1.11 -7.66 0.75
N ALA A 42 -0.11 -7.79 0.19
CA ALA A 42 -1.23 -6.93 0.55
C ALA A 42 -1.67 -7.10 2.01
N VAL A 43 -1.69 -8.34 2.53
CA VAL A 43 -1.96 -8.60 3.96
C VAL A 43 -0.88 -7.94 4.83
N MET A 44 0.39 -8.09 4.46
CA MET A 44 1.50 -7.46 5.20
C MET A 44 1.44 -5.93 5.16
N LEU A 45 1.10 -5.34 4.00
CA LEU A 45 0.91 -3.90 3.85
C LEU A 45 -0.29 -3.42 4.69
N PHE A 46 -1.40 -4.13 4.65
CA PHE A 46 -2.58 -3.82 5.48
C PHE A 46 -2.21 -3.86 6.98
N ALA A 47 -1.50 -4.89 7.42
CA ALA A 47 -1.00 -4.97 8.79
C ALA A 47 -0.03 -3.83 9.14
N ALA A 48 0.84 -3.41 8.22
CA ALA A 48 1.74 -2.27 8.42
C ALA A 48 0.98 -0.94 8.52
N LEU A 49 -0.09 -0.77 7.73
CA LEU A 49 -0.97 0.40 7.82
C LEU A 49 -1.68 0.47 9.18
N VAL A 50 -2.18 -0.66 9.70
CA VAL A 50 -2.77 -0.71 11.03
C VAL A 50 -1.72 -0.44 12.11
N ARG A 51 -0.59 -1.15 12.05
CA ARG A 51 0.47 -1.08 13.08
C ARG A 51 1.12 0.30 13.20
N SER A 52 1.20 1.06 12.11
CA SER A 52 1.71 2.43 12.07
C SER A 52 0.67 3.51 12.43
N GLY A 53 -0.59 3.12 12.65
CA GLY A 53 -1.72 4.04 12.84
C GLY A 53 -2.12 4.81 11.57
N ALA A 54 -1.61 4.41 10.40
CA ALA A 54 -2.04 4.95 9.11
C ALA A 54 -3.48 4.55 8.75
N LEU A 55 -3.91 3.37 9.21
CA LEU A 55 -5.28 2.88 9.18
C LEU A 55 -5.76 2.61 10.62
N ALA A 56 -6.96 3.05 10.94
CA ALA A 56 -7.64 2.76 12.21
C ALA A 56 -8.94 1.97 11.96
N PRO A 57 -8.89 0.63 11.94
CA PRO A 57 -10.06 -0.22 11.69
C PRO A 57 -11.21 0.04 12.67
N GLU A 58 -10.88 0.31 13.93
CA GLU A 58 -11.82 0.62 15.02
C GLU A 58 -12.64 1.89 14.77
N ARG A 59 -12.17 2.75 13.85
CA ARG A 59 -12.91 3.95 13.44
C ARG A 59 -13.84 3.69 12.26
N LEU A 60 -13.58 2.64 11.49
CA LEU A 60 -14.39 2.22 10.36
C LEU A 60 -15.50 1.27 10.81
N VAL A 61 -15.21 0.36 11.73
CA VAL A 61 -16.17 -0.60 12.25
C VAL A 61 -16.16 -0.56 13.78
N HIS A 62 -17.30 -0.23 14.38
CA HIS A 62 -17.47 -0.16 15.83
C HIS A 62 -18.95 -0.30 16.21
N ASP A 63 -19.22 -0.92 17.36
CA ASP A 63 -20.58 -1.10 17.91
C ASP A 63 -21.35 0.20 18.19
N SER A 64 -20.65 1.34 18.34
CA SER A 64 -21.25 2.64 18.56
C SER A 64 -21.77 3.30 17.27
N ARG A 65 -21.47 2.70 16.10
CA ARG A 65 -21.90 3.20 14.78
C ARG A 65 -23.14 2.48 14.32
N THR A 66 -23.91 3.15 13.44
CA THR A 66 -25.06 2.51 12.79
C THR A 66 -24.61 1.37 11.87
N SER A 67 -25.48 0.38 11.63
CA SER A 67 -25.18 -0.77 10.76
C SER A 67 -24.74 -0.34 9.35
N LEU A 68 -25.35 0.73 8.80
CA LEU A 68 -24.97 1.28 7.50
C LEU A 68 -23.55 1.88 7.51
N ALA A 69 -23.18 2.58 8.58
CA ALA A 69 -21.83 3.13 8.72
C ALA A 69 -20.78 2.02 8.87
N ASN A 70 -21.09 0.95 9.62
CA ASN A 70 -20.23 -0.23 9.74
C ASN A 70 -20.08 -0.96 8.40
N ALA A 71 -21.18 -1.13 7.64
CA ALA A 71 -21.14 -1.71 6.30
C ALA A 71 -20.25 -0.90 5.35
N ASN A 72 -20.39 0.44 5.36
CA ASN A 72 -19.51 1.31 4.58
C ASN A 72 -18.04 1.19 5.01
N GLY A 73 -17.77 1.13 6.32
CA GLY A 73 -16.42 0.90 6.84
C GLY A 73 -15.82 -0.43 6.37
N ALA A 74 -16.61 -1.51 6.38
CA ALA A 74 -16.21 -2.80 5.85
C ALA A 74 -15.90 -2.75 4.34
N VAL A 75 -16.74 -2.06 3.56
CA VAL A 75 -16.49 -1.84 2.12
C VAL A 75 -15.18 -1.09 1.90
N VAL A 76 -14.88 -0.05 2.69
CA VAL A 76 -13.59 0.66 2.60
C VAL A 76 -12.41 -0.27 2.91
N MET A 77 -12.51 -1.13 3.92
CA MET A 77 -11.45 -2.08 4.25
C MET A 77 -11.23 -3.12 3.15
N LEU A 78 -12.32 -3.67 2.60
CA LEU A 78 -12.25 -4.63 1.49
C LEU A 78 -11.69 -3.98 0.22
N ALA A 79 -12.14 -2.77 -0.12
CA ALA A 79 -11.64 -2.01 -1.26
C ALA A 79 -10.16 -1.63 -1.07
N LEU A 80 -9.74 -1.28 0.15
CA LEU A 80 -8.33 -1.01 0.46
C LEU A 80 -7.46 -2.26 0.26
N PHE A 81 -7.94 -3.41 0.73
CA PHE A 81 -7.23 -4.67 0.52
C PHE A 81 -7.09 -4.99 -0.97
N GLY A 82 -8.20 -4.95 -1.73
CA GLY A 82 -8.19 -5.18 -3.17
C GLY A 82 -7.30 -4.18 -3.93
N ALA A 83 -7.37 -2.89 -3.60
CA ALA A 83 -6.51 -1.85 -4.16
C ALA A 83 -5.02 -2.13 -3.85
N SER A 84 -4.70 -2.53 -2.62
CA SER A 84 -3.33 -2.87 -2.22
C SER A 84 -2.80 -4.05 -3.01
N THR A 85 -3.60 -5.11 -3.15
CA THR A 85 -3.25 -6.28 -3.97
C THR A 85 -2.98 -5.88 -5.41
N GLN A 86 -3.85 -5.06 -6.00
CA GLN A 86 -3.72 -4.65 -7.39
C GLN A 86 -2.55 -3.69 -7.61
N VAL A 87 -2.25 -2.79 -6.67
CA VAL A 87 -1.05 -1.94 -6.75
C VAL A 87 0.23 -2.76 -6.63
N VAL A 88 0.28 -3.75 -5.75
CA VAL A 88 1.42 -4.67 -5.66
C VAL A 88 1.57 -5.42 -6.98
N ASN A 89 0.50 -6.02 -7.51
CA ASN A 89 0.52 -6.71 -8.79
C ASN A 89 0.97 -5.80 -9.94
N LEU A 90 0.46 -4.58 -9.99
CA LEU A 90 0.79 -3.56 -10.99
C LEU A 90 2.26 -3.15 -10.95
N LEU A 91 2.87 -3.09 -9.77
CA LEU A 91 4.26 -2.69 -9.58
C LEU A 91 5.25 -3.86 -9.73
N THR A 92 4.79 -5.09 -9.53
CA THR A 92 5.64 -6.28 -9.65
C THR A 92 5.92 -6.58 -11.14
N PRO A 93 7.19 -6.79 -11.53
CA PRO A 93 7.53 -7.20 -12.90
C PRO A 93 6.88 -8.55 -13.24
N ARG A 94 6.48 -8.78 -14.50
CA ARG A 94 5.66 -9.95 -14.88
C ARG A 94 6.41 -11.29 -14.83
N SER A 95 7.72 -11.26 -15.09
CA SER A 95 8.53 -12.46 -15.28
C SER A 95 10.01 -12.18 -14.98
N GLY A 96 10.79 -13.25 -14.98
CA GLY A 96 12.25 -13.20 -14.89
C GLY A 96 12.80 -12.94 -13.50
N LEU A 97 14.10 -12.70 -13.43
CA LEU A 97 14.78 -12.34 -12.18
C LEU A 97 14.21 -11.07 -11.51
N PRO A 98 13.77 -10.01 -12.25
CA PRO A 98 13.16 -8.84 -11.62
C PRO A 98 11.89 -9.16 -10.82
N LEU A 99 11.07 -10.13 -11.26
CA LEU A 99 9.87 -10.58 -10.53
C LEU A 99 10.26 -11.11 -9.14
N VAL A 100 11.24 -12.02 -9.10
CA VAL A 100 11.71 -12.65 -7.85
C VAL A 100 12.38 -11.61 -6.94
N ALA A 101 13.24 -10.77 -7.50
CA ALA A 101 13.97 -9.76 -6.75
C ALA A 101 13.03 -8.72 -6.12
N VAL A 102 12.07 -8.18 -6.88
CA VAL A 102 11.10 -7.19 -6.36
C VAL A 102 10.21 -7.82 -5.31
N ASN A 103 9.71 -9.04 -5.54
CA ASN A 103 8.88 -9.74 -4.56
C ASN A 103 9.61 -10.01 -3.25
N ALA A 104 10.85 -10.54 -3.31
CA ALA A 104 11.68 -10.77 -2.13
C ALA A 104 12.01 -9.46 -1.40
N PHE A 105 12.37 -8.42 -2.14
CA PHE A 105 12.64 -7.10 -1.60
C PHE A 105 11.42 -6.52 -0.86
N LEU A 106 10.25 -6.52 -1.50
CA LEU A 106 9.01 -6.03 -0.89
C LEU A 106 8.62 -6.84 0.35
N PHE A 107 8.78 -8.16 0.30
CA PHE A 107 8.51 -9.03 1.44
C PHE A 107 9.40 -8.68 2.64
N VAL A 108 10.71 -8.63 2.45
CA VAL A 108 11.67 -8.29 3.52
C VAL A 108 11.42 -6.88 4.03
N LEU A 109 11.13 -5.93 3.14
CA LEU A 109 10.86 -4.55 3.49
C LEU A 109 9.58 -4.39 4.32
N LEU A 110 8.50 -5.06 3.94
CA LEU A 110 7.24 -5.06 4.70
C LEU A 110 7.40 -5.80 6.03
N LEU A 111 8.15 -6.90 6.06
CA LEU A 111 8.46 -7.61 7.30
C LEU A 111 9.24 -6.72 8.27
N ASN A 112 10.28 -6.04 7.78
CA ASN A 112 11.04 -5.08 8.57
C ASN A 112 10.17 -3.90 9.02
N THR A 113 9.29 -3.40 8.15
CA THR A 113 8.36 -2.32 8.49
C THR A 113 7.39 -2.74 9.58
N LEU A 114 6.89 -3.97 9.54
CA LEU A 114 6.08 -4.54 10.62
C LEU A 114 6.91 -4.50 11.90
N VAL A 115 8.09 -5.12 11.94
CA VAL A 115 8.94 -5.17 13.14
C VAL A 115 9.26 -3.78 13.69
N ALA A 116 9.66 -2.84 12.83
CA ALA A 116 10.07 -1.49 13.21
C ALA A 116 8.90 -0.60 13.67
N ALA A 117 7.66 -0.91 13.27
CA ALA A 117 6.45 -0.16 13.61
C ALA A 117 6.61 1.37 13.43
N PRO A 118 6.97 1.86 12.23
CA PRO A 118 7.20 3.28 12.03
C PRO A 118 5.91 4.08 12.25
N ASP A 119 6.06 5.36 12.56
CA ASP A 119 4.92 6.27 12.58
C ASP A 119 4.28 6.40 11.19
N ARG A 120 3.06 6.93 11.17
CA ARG A 120 2.26 7.13 9.95
C ARG A 120 3.01 7.93 8.88
N VAL A 121 3.68 9.02 9.24
CA VAL A 121 4.31 9.92 8.27
C VAL A 121 5.48 9.21 7.59
N ARG A 122 6.29 8.49 8.37
CA ARG A 122 7.41 7.71 7.87
C ARG A 122 6.92 6.54 7.02
N LEU A 123 5.83 5.86 7.39
CA LEU A 123 5.25 4.81 6.54
C LEU A 123 4.77 5.38 5.20
N LEU A 124 3.99 6.47 5.20
CA LEU A 124 3.47 7.06 3.96
C LEU A 124 4.58 7.57 3.05
N ARG A 125 5.62 8.19 3.61
CA ARG A 125 6.81 8.62 2.86
C ARG A 125 7.54 7.41 2.27
N SER A 126 7.73 6.36 3.05
CA SER A 126 8.33 5.11 2.58
C SER A 126 7.52 4.50 1.44
N LEU A 127 6.20 4.39 1.61
CA LEU A 127 5.29 3.85 0.59
C LEU A 127 5.36 4.66 -0.72
N MET A 128 5.38 5.99 -0.64
CA MET A 128 5.55 6.85 -1.80
C MET A 128 6.88 6.58 -2.53
N VAL A 129 7.98 6.43 -1.79
CA VAL A 129 9.30 6.14 -2.36
C VAL A 129 9.32 4.74 -3.00
N ILE A 130 8.78 3.73 -2.32
CA ILE A 130 8.74 2.35 -2.81
C ILE A 130 7.88 2.22 -4.07
N CYS A 131 6.67 2.80 -4.05
CA CYS A 131 5.80 2.78 -5.22
C CYS A 131 6.41 3.54 -6.39
N GLY A 132 7.01 4.72 -6.12
CA GLY A 132 7.68 5.51 -7.15
C GLY A 132 8.90 4.81 -7.75
N SER A 133 9.74 4.19 -6.93
CA SER A 133 10.93 3.47 -7.42
C SER A 133 10.55 2.21 -8.19
N ALA A 134 9.55 1.44 -7.72
CA ALA A 134 9.04 0.28 -8.43
C ALA A 134 8.40 0.67 -9.77
N PHE A 135 7.69 1.80 -9.82
CA PHE A 135 7.14 2.36 -11.06
C PHE A 135 8.25 2.69 -12.06
N VAL A 136 9.28 3.44 -11.65
CA VAL A 136 10.42 3.78 -12.52
C VAL A 136 11.12 2.51 -12.99
N LEU A 137 11.34 1.54 -12.10
CA LEU A 137 11.95 0.28 -12.46
C LEU A 137 11.15 -0.45 -13.54
N LYS A 138 9.85 -0.67 -13.34
CA LYS A 138 9.02 -1.46 -14.26
C LYS A 138 8.69 -0.72 -15.55
N PHE A 139 8.21 0.52 -15.46
CA PHE A 139 7.62 1.25 -16.59
C PHE A 139 8.60 2.18 -17.31
N VAL A 140 9.78 2.46 -16.75
CA VAL A 140 10.80 3.28 -17.42
C VAL A 140 12.02 2.43 -17.77
N ILE A 141 12.60 1.74 -16.79
CA ILE A 141 13.84 0.97 -17.00
C ILE A 141 13.54 -0.33 -17.75
N LEU A 142 12.69 -1.21 -17.22
CA LEU A 142 12.40 -2.51 -17.83
C LEU A 142 11.62 -2.35 -19.15
N ALA A 143 10.57 -1.53 -19.18
CA ALA A 143 9.86 -1.22 -20.42
C ALA A 143 10.79 -0.62 -21.49
N GLY A 144 11.70 0.27 -21.07
CA GLY A 144 12.79 0.76 -21.88
C GLY A 144 13.58 -0.41 -22.46
N LEU A 145 14.20 -1.26 -21.63
CA LEU A 145 15.03 -2.38 -22.08
C LEU A 145 14.31 -3.38 -23.01
N SER A 146 13.00 -3.58 -22.83
CA SER A 146 12.18 -4.50 -23.64
C SER A 146 11.79 -3.97 -25.03
N ASP A 147 11.96 -2.68 -25.31
CA ASP A 147 11.53 -2.12 -26.60
C ASP A 147 12.49 -2.54 -27.76
N PRO A 148 11.96 -3.20 -28.81
CA PRO A 148 12.76 -3.76 -29.90
C PRO A 148 13.41 -2.72 -30.82
N GLU A 149 12.95 -1.47 -30.85
CA GLU A 149 13.45 -0.44 -31.78
C GLU A 149 14.68 0.34 -31.24
N GLY A 150 15.15 0.03 -30.05
CA GLY A 150 16.17 0.85 -29.41
C GLY A 150 17.58 0.73 -30.01
N GLY A 151 18.29 1.87 -30.00
CA GLY A 151 19.61 2.07 -30.62
C GLY A 151 20.77 1.21 -30.04
N ARG A 152 21.96 1.33 -30.64
CA ARG A 152 23.16 0.50 -30.35
C ARG A 152 23.60 0.50 -28.88
N THR A 153 23.53 1.63 -28.18
CA THR A 153 23.85 1.74 -26.75
C THR A 153 22.92 0.93 -25.86
N LYS A 154 21.64 0.84 -26.22
CA LYS A 154 20.65 0.02 -25.54
C LYS A 154 20.97 -1.47 -25.68
N ARG A 155 21.45 -1.90 -26.86
CA ARG A 155 21.89 -3.29 -27.07
C ARG A 155 23.07 -3.67 -26.20
N VAL A 156 24.00 -2.74 -25.94
CA VAL A 156 25.13 -2.97 -25.02
C VAL A 156 24.64 -3.07 -23.57
N LEU A 157 23.72 -2.19 -23.15
CA LEU A 157 23.08 -2.27 -21.83
C LEU A 157 22.30 -3.57 -21.64
N VAL A 158 21.52 -3.96 -22.65
CA VAL A 158 20.79 -5.24 -22.67
C VAL A 158 21.79 -6.40 -22.59
N ALA A 159 22.85 -6.44 -23.40
CA ALA A 159 23.83 -7.52 -23.35
C ALA A 159 24.55 -7.63 -21.98
N LEU A 160 24.88 -6.49 -21.35
CA LEU A 160 25.51 -6.47 -20.03
C LEU A 160 24.56 -6.99 -18.93
N PHE A 161 23.30 -6.58 -19.00
CA PHE A 161 22.25 -7.03 -18.10
C PHE A 161 21.88 -8.49 -18.34
N ASP A 162 21.80 -8.93 -19.59
CA ASP A 162 21.47 -10.29 -19.99
C ASP A 162 22.55 -11.28 -19.51
N ALA A 163 23.82 -10.89 -19.59
CA ALA A 163 24.93 -11.63 -18.99
C ALA A 163 24.85 -11.69 -17.45
N ALA A 164 24.42 -10.60 -16.79
CA ALA A 164 24.28 -10.55 -15.33
C ALA A 164 23.05 -11.32 -14.79
N THR A 165 22.03 -11.51 -15.63
CA THR A 165 20.74 -12.13 -15.24
C THR A 165 20.51 -13.49 -15.92
N LEU A 166 21.55 -14.06 -16.55
CA LEU A 166 21.53 -15.37 -17.19
C LEU A 166 20.44 -15.53 -18.27
N GLY A 167 20.15 -14.49 -19.05
CA GLY A 167 19.20 -14.61 -20.17
C GLY A 167 17.71 -14.41 -19.83
N THR A 168 17.37 -14.00 -18.61
CA THR A 168 15.98 -14.04 -18.10
C THR A 168 15.23 -12.70 -18.12
N ILE A 169 15.72 -11.69 -18.84
CA ILE A 169 15.18 -10.31 -18.79
C ILE A 169 13.96 -10.10 -19.66
N ALA A 170 13.69 -10.97 -20.64
CA ALA A 170 12.64 -10.76 -21.61
C ALA A 170 11.26 -10.66 -20.94
N GLN A 171 10.83 -9.43 -20.69
CA GLN A 171 9.43 -9.09 -20.44
C GLN A 171 8.81 -8.69 -21.75
N ASP A 172 7.57 -9.13 -21.97
CA ASP A 172 6.75 -8.66 -23.08
C ASP A 172 6.78 -7.12 -23.12
N PRO A 173 6.94 -6.50 -24.29
CA PRO A 173 6.84 -5.05 -24.43
C PRO A 173 5.55 -4.53 -23.80
N LEU A 174 5.66 -3.46 -23.02
CA LEU A 174 4.50 -2.77 -22.46
C LEU A 174 3.98 -1.76 -23.49
N THR A 175 2.66 -1.58 -23.50
CA THR A 175 2.04 -0.49 -24.26
C THR A 175 2.25 0.83 -23.52
N ASP A 176 2.45 1.94 -24.25
CA ASP A 176 2.70 3.26 -23.65
C ASP A 176 1.58 3.69 -22.68
N ILE A 177 0.32 3.37 -23.02
CA ILE A 177 -0.85 3.70 -22.20
C ILE A 177 -0.84 3.00 -20.83
N ALA A 178 -0.17 1.85 -20.70
CA ALA A 178 -0.05 1.13 -19.44
C ALA A 178 0.76 1.94 -18.40
N GLY A 179 1.80 2.67 -18.84
CA GLY A 179 2.59 3.53 -17.96
C GLY A 179 1.79 4.69 -17.38
N TYR A 180 1.00 5.38 -18.20
CA TYR A 180 0.14 6.48 -17.75
C TYR A 180 -0.96 6.00 -16.79
N LEU A 181 -1.58 4.86 -17.11
CA LEU A 181 -2.59 4.25 -16.24
C LEU A 181 -2.00 3.84 -14.89
N ALA A 182 -0.81 3.23 -14.91
CA ALA A 182 -0.12 2.84 -13.69
C ALA A 182 0.24 4.06 -12.82
N PHE A 183 0.78 5.12 -13.42
CA PHE A 183 1.09 6.36 -12.72
C PHE A 183 -0.15 6.95 -12.03
N PHE A 184 -1.26 7.10 -12.78
CA PHE A 184 -2.53 7.59 -12.24
C PHE A 184 -3.02 6.71 -11.08
N THR A 185 -2.99 5.38 -11.26
CA THR A 185 -3.43 4.40 -10.25
C THR A 185 -2.62 4.51 -8.97
N ILE A 186 -1.29 4.62 -9.07
CA ILE A 186 -0.39 4.76 -7.91
C ILE A 186 -0.63 6.07 -7.17
N VAL A 187 -0.75 7.19 -7.88
CA VAL A 187 -1.02 8.49 -7.28
C VAL A 187 -2.37 8.47 -6.55
N LEU A 188 -3.42 7.96 -7.20
CA LEU A 188 -4.74 7.83 -6.60
C LEU A 188 -4.72 6.93 -5.36
N TYR A 189 -3.98 5.82 -5.41
CA TYR A 189 -3.79 4.93 -4.27
C TYR A 189 -3.11 5.65 -3.09
N LEU A 190 -2.00 6.35 -3.32
CA LEU A 190 -1.29 7.09 -2.28
C LEU A 190 -2.17 8.18 -1.66
N VAL A 191 -2.98 8.87 -2.47
CA VAL A 191 -3.96 9.85 -1.98
C VAL A 191 -5.05 9.18 -1.14
N ALA A 192 -5.59 8.04 -1.58
CA ALA A 192 -6.61 7.28 -0.85
C ALA A 192 -6.07 6.77 0.50
N VAL A 193 -4.86 6.21 0.53
CA VAL A 193 -4.20 5.76 1.77
C VAL A 193 -3.91 6.94 2.71
N ALA A 194 -3.41 8.06 2.18
CA ALA A 194 -3.21 9.28 2.96
C ALA A 194 -4.53 9.86 3.49
N ALA A 195 -5.66 9.46 2.91
CA ALA A 195 -7.00 9.88 3.27
C ALA A 195 -7.72 9.03 4.32
N LEU A 196 -7.14 7.88 4.68
CA LEU A 196 -7.71 6.97 5.67
C LEU A 196 -7.87 7.59 7.07
N PRO A 197 -8.84 7.10 7.87
CA PRO A 197 -8.99 7.52 9.25
C PRO A 197 -7.76 7.10 10.05
N ARG A 198 -7.24 8.06 10.83
CA ARG A 198 -6.03 7.92 11.65
C ARG A 198 -6.40 7.42 13.04
N ALA A 199 -5.53 6.61 13.63
CA ALA A 199 -5.62 6.28 15.05
C ALA A 199 -5.34 7.55 15.86
N THR A 200 -6.22 7.89 16.80
CA THR A 200 -5.98 9.00 17.73
C THR A 200 -5.48 8.37 19.02
N TYR A 201 -4.19 8.55 19.34
CA TYR A 201 -3.55 8.02 20.56
C TYR A 201 -4.12 8.59 21.89
N ALA A 202 -5.23 9.31 21.86
CA ALA A 202 -5.79 10.04 23.00
C ALA A 202 -6.40 9.15 24.11
N LEU A 203 -6.60 7.85 23.88
CA LEU A 203 -7.22 6.96 24.88
C LEU A 203 -6.24 6.12 25.70
N ALA A 204 -4.93 6.13 25.41
CA ALA A 204 -3.95 5.32 26.14
C ALA A 204 -3.26 6.06 27.31
N VAL A 205 -3.37 7.40 27.38
CA VAL A 205 -2.68 8.21 28.40
C VAL A 205 -3.57 8.51 29.61
N THR A 206 -4.89 8.54 29.44
CA THR A 206 -5.83 8.95 30.50
C THR A 206 -5.89 7.99 31.70
N PRO A 207 -5.83 6.64 31.56
CA PRO A 207 -5.90 5.75 32.72
C PRO A 207 -4.66 5.80 33.61
N ARG A 208 -3.46 5.95 33.02
CA ARG A 208 -2.20 6.04 33.79
C ARG A 208 -2.03 7.40 34.47
N LEU A 209 -2.47 8.47 33.81
CA LEU A 209 -2.45 9.80 34.42
C LEU A 209 -3.44 9.88 35.59
N ASN A 210 -4.65 9.30 35.45
CA ASN A 210 -5.61 9.23 36.56
C ASN A 210 -5.10 8.35 37.70
N ALA A 211 -4.48 7.20 37.42
CA ALA A 211 -3.91 6.34 38.47
C ALA A 211 -2.76 7.04 39.23
N GLN A 212 -1.93 7.82 38.53
CA GLN A 212 -0.87 8.62 39.15
C GLN A 212 -1.42 9.82 39.94
N LEU A 213 -2.46 10.49 39.43
CA LEU A 213 -3.10 11.60 40.14
C LEU A 213 -3.81 11.13 41.43
N THR A 214 -4.49 9.98 41.39
CA THR A 214 -5.11 9.37 42.58
C THR A 214 -4.07 8.91 43.60
N GLN A 215 -2.87 8.49 43.18
CA GLN A 215 -1.77 8.16 44.10
C GLN A 215 -1.03 9.39 44.65
N SER A 216 -1.12 10.54 43.99
CA SER A 216 -0.45 11.78 44.41
C SER A 216 -1.28 12.65 45.36
N LEU A 217 -2.56 12.32 45.57
CA LEU A 217 -3.42 13.03 46.52
C LEU A 217 -3.17 12.48 47.93
N PRO A 218 -2.74 13.32 48.90
CA PRO A 218 -2.57 12.88 50.28
C PRO A 218 -3.92 12.43 50.87
N PRO A 219 -3.94 11.41 51.74
CA PRO A 219 -5.16 10.98 52.40
C PRO A 219 -5.75 12.16 53.19
N GLU A 220 -6.98 12.55 52.86
CA GLU A 220 -7.69 13.57 53.63
C GLU A 220 -7.71 13.14 55.10
N GLY A 221 -7.15 14.01 55.95
CA GLY A 221 -6.94 13.76 57.36
C GLY A 221 -8.23 13.32 58.02
N GLY A 222 -8.23 12.08 58.52
CA GLY A 222 -9.30 11.54 59.34
C GLY A 222 -9.54 12.43 60.54
N SER A 223 -10.68 13.12 60.53
CA SER A 223 -11.17 13.90 61.67
C SER A 223 -11.50 12.94 62.81
N HIS A 224 -10.64 12.94 63.85
CA HIS A 224 -10.95 12.38 65.15
C HIS A 224 -12.25 12.99 65.71
N ARG A 225 -13.26 12.15 65.95
CA ARG A 225 -14.27 12.33 66.99
C ARG A 225 -14.60 10.97 67.59
#